data_AF-A0AAQ3J5Q3-F1
#
_entry.id   AF-A0AAQ3J5Q3-F1
#
_cell.length_a   1.000
_cell.length_b   1.000
_cell.length_c   1.000
_cell.angle_alpha   90.00
_cell.angle_beta   90.00
_cell.angle_gamma   90.00
#
_symmetry.space_group_name_H-M   'P 1'
#
loop_
_entity.id
_entity.type
_entity.pdbx_description
1 polymer ?
#
loop_
_entity_poly.entity_id
_entity_poly.type
_entity_poly.pdbx_seq_one_letter_code
_entity_poly.pdbx_strand_id
1 'polypeptide(L)'
;MGRGGITKQMVKKAKADLIAQGLHPSIYAVRIALGDTGSNSTISRYLKELEEPPKTTFDRLSAPLLVLINEISKELQQEATDKLRAAETKFALEKNQLAEELIEARSQNEQLKRENSELKLLIQKKQTAI
;
A
#
# COMPACT_ATOMS: atom_id res chain seq x y z
N MET A 1 12.65 11.55 -40.96
CA MET A 1 12.09 12.28 -39.80
C MET A 1 10.93 11.47 -39.25
N GLY A 2 11.11 10.86 -38.07
CA GLY A 2 10.15 9.91 -37.50
C GLY A 2 8.85 10.60 -37.09
N ARG A 3 7.82 10.49 -37.93
CA ARG A 3 6.45 10.93 -37.63
C ARG A 3 5.73 9.88 -36.77
N GLY A 4 6.32 9.53 -35.63
CA GLY A 4 5.62 8.76 -34.60
C GLY A 4 4.83 9.72 -33.72
N GLY A 5 3.51 9.68 -33.79
CA GLY A 5 2.67 10.47 -32.88
C GLY A 5 2.90 10.03 -31.44
N ILE A 6 3.21 10.97 -30.54
CA ILE A 6 3.30 10.68 -29.10
C ILE A 6 1.89 10.57 -28.50
N THR A 7 1.69 9.64 -27.58
CA THR A 7 0.41 9.44 -26.89
C THR A 7 0.46 9.91 -25.45
N LYS A 8 -0.71 10.22 -24.86
CA LYS A 8 -0.83 10.62 -23.45
C LYS A 8 -0.28 9.57 -22.48
N GLN A 9 -0.44 8.28 -22.81
CA GLN A 9 0.09 7.18 -21.99
C GLN A 9 1.62 7.15 -21.96
N MET A 10 2.27 7.44 -23.09
CA MET A 10 3.74 7.54 -23.16
C MET A 10 4.25 8.70 -22.31
N VAL A 11 3.60 9.87 -22.40
CA VAL A 11 3.93 11.03 -21.54
C VAL A 11 3.71 10.72 -20.07
N LYS A 12 2.64 9.99 -19.72
CA LYS A 12 2.37 9.55 -18.34
C LYS A 12 3.46 8.65 -17.80
N LYS A 13 3.89 7.66 -18.58
CA LYS A 13 4.98 6.76 -18.21
C LYS A 13 6.29 7.51 -18.02
N ALA A 14 6.67 8.36 -18.97
CA ALA A 14 7.87 9.19 -18.87
C ALA A 14 7.86 10.13 -17.65
N LYS A 15 6.71 10.75 -17.33
CA LYS A 15 6.54 11.55 -16.11
C LYS A 15 6.75 10.71 -14.84
N ALA A 16 6.17 9.51 -14.80
CA ALA A 16 6.30 8.62 -13.65
C ALA A 16 7.75 8.13 -13.45
N ASP A 17 8.44 7.77 -14.54
CA ASP A 17 9.83 7.32 -14.51
C ASP A 17 10.77 8.43 -14.01
N LEU A 18 10.57 9.68 -14.45
CA LEU A 18 11.32 10.83 -13.95
C LEU A 18 11.10 11.09 -12.46
N ILE A 19 9.85 11.02 -12.00
CA ILE A 19 9.50 11.18 -10.59
C ILE A 19 10.13 10.07 -9.75
N ALA A 20 10.10 8.81 -10.22
CA ALA A 20 10.71 7.68 -9.54
C ALA A 20 12.24 7.82 -9.43
N GLN A 21 12.87 8.50 -10.38
CA GLN A 21 14.29 8.86 -10.35
C GLN A 21 14.61 10.12 -9.51
N GLY A 22 13.60 10.74 -8.89
CA GLY A 22 13.76 11.97 -8.10
C GLY A 22 13.94 13.24 -8.94
N LEU A 23 13.67 13.17 -10.26
CA LEU A 23 13.82 14.29 -11.18
C LEU A 23 12.49 15.01 -11.41
N HIS A 24 12.53 16.34 -11.54
CA HIS A 24 11.35 17.14 -11.84
C HIS A 24 10.91 16.93 -13.31
N PRO A 25 9.66 16.51 -13.56
CA PRO A 25 9.18 16.21 -14.92
C PRO A 25 8.86 17.49 -15.71
N SER A 26 9.89 18.19 -16.19
CA SER A 26 9.76 19.31 -17.12
C SER A 26 9.48 18.84 -18.55
N ILE A 27 8.96 19.72 -19.42
CA ILE A 27 8.70 19.41 -20.84
C ILE A 27 9.96 18.83 -21.51
N TYR A 28 11.11 19.43 -21.25
CA TYR A 28 12.39 18.99 -21.80
C TYR A 28 12.83 17.62 -21.25
N ALA A 29 12.73 17.41 -19.94
CA ALA A 29 13.08 16.13 -19.31
C ALA A 29 12.20 14.97 -19.85
N VAL A 30 10.89 15.23 -20.00
CA VAL A 30 9.94 14.27 -20.57
C VAL A 30 10.25 14.02 -22.04
N ARG A 31 10.64 15.05 -22.80
CA ARG A 31 11.02 14.89 -24.21
C ARG A 31 12.29 14.04 -24.39
N ILE A 32 13.30 14.22 -23.55
CA ILE A 32 14.48 13.35 -23.52
C ILE A 32 14.08 11.91 -23.19
N ALA A 33 13.26 11.73 -22.15
CA ALA A 33 12.78 10.39 -21.76
C ALA A 33 11.96 9.70 -22.86
N LEU A 34 11.35 10.46 -23.78
CA LEU A 34 10.64 9.97 -24.97
C LEU A 34 11.54 9.80 -26.21
N GLY A 35 12.86 9.94 -26.08
CA GLY A 35 13.81 9.79 -27.19
C GLY A 35 13.76 10.93 -28.21
N ASP A 36 13.64 12.18 -27.73
CA ASP A 36 13.53 13.40 -28.55
C ASP A 36 12.31 13.46 -29.50
N THR A 37 11.30 12.63 -29.22
CA THR A 37 10.06 12.58 -29.99
C THR A 37 8.95 13.42 -29.37
N GLY A 38 8.08 13.96 -30.22
CA GLY A 38 6.97 14.83 -29.84
C GLY A 38 7.33 16.32 -29.81
N SER A 39 6.32 17.16 -30.10
CA SER A 39 6.47 18.61 -30.00
C SER A 39 6.30 19.08 -28.56
N ASN A 40 7.02 20.13 -28.18
CA ASN A 40 6.91 20.75 -26.86
C ASN A 40 5.46 21.12 -26.51
N SER A 41 4.67 21.58 -27.50
CA SER A 41 3.24 21.89 -27.32
C SER A 41 2.39 20.65 -27.02
N THR A 42 2.69 19.50 -27.64
CA THR A 42 1.95 18.25 -27.41
C THR A 42 2.28 17.65 -26.04
N ILE A 43 3.56 17.67 -25.66
CA ILE A 43 4.02 17.23 -24.34
C ILE A 43 3.43 18.13 -23.24
N SER A 44 3.48 19.45 -23.42
CA SER A 44 2.90 20.42 -22.48
C SER A 44 1.41 20.19 -22.28
N ARG A 45 0.65 20.01 -23.38
CA ARG A 45 -0.79 19.69 -23.32
C ARG A 45 -1.02 18.40 -22.53
N TYR A 46 -0.32 17.31 -22.83
CA TYR A 46 -0.53 16.04 -22.13
C TYR A 46 -0.10 16.07 -20.66
N LEU A 47 0.97 16.80 -20.31
CA LEU A 47 1.34 17.01 -18.90
C LEU A 47 0.24 17.73 -18.14
N LYS A 48 -0.34 18.79 -18.73
CA LYS A 48 -1.48 19.52 -18.14
C LYS A 48 -2.71 18.63 -18.01
N GLU A 49 -3.07 17.87 -19.05
CA GLU A 49 -4.22 16.95 -18.98
C GLU A 49 -4.00 15.74 -18.04
N LEU A 50 -2.77 15.47 -17.60
CA LEU A 50 -2.45 14.47 -16.57
C LEU A 50 -2.51 15.07 -15.16
N GLU A 51 -2.48 16.40 -15.04
CA GLU A 51 -2.65 17.15 -13.79
C GLU A 51 -4.10 17.55 -13.57
N GLU A 52 -4.85 17.77 -14.64
CA GLU A 52 -6.31 17.91 -14.56
C GLU A 52 -6.91 16.61 -14.02
N PRO A 53 -7.77 16.66 -12.97
CA PRO A 53 -8.54 15.50 -12.57
C PRO A 53 -9.30 14.98 -13.79
N PRO A 54 -9.44 13.65 -13.97
CA PRO A 54 -10.13 13.10 -15.13
C PRO A 54 -11.48 13.82 -15.24
N LYS A 55 -11.71 14.53 -16.34
CA LYS A 55 -13.00 15.15 -16.64
C LYS A 55 -14.01 14.02 -16.57
N THR A 56 -14.74 13.98 -15.48
CA THR A 56 -15.64 12.88 -15.20
C THR A 56 -16.70 12.95 -16.29
N THR A 57 -16.93 11.82 -16.97
CA THR A 57 -18.03 11.67 -17.93
C THR A 57 -19.41 11.94 -17.32
N PHE A 58 -19.45 12.14 -16.00
CA PHE A 58 -20.59 12.55 -15.18
C PHE A 58 -21.21 13.89 -15.63
N ASP A 59 -20.45 14.84 -16.18
CA ASP A 59 -21.02 16.12 -16.65
C ASP A 59 -22.00 15.95 -17.84
N ARG A 60 -22.02 14.79 -18.49
CA ARG A 60 -22.96 14.44 -19.57
C ARG A 60 -24.18 13.62 -19.11
N LEU A 61 -24.22 13.22 -17.84
CA LEU A 61 -25.35 12.48 -17.28
C LEU A 61 -26.43 13.45 -16.80
N SER A 62 -27.69 13.05 -16.93
CA SER A 62 -28.79 13.84 -16.38
C SER A 62 -28.69 13.91 -14.85
N ALA A 63 -29.11 15.04 -14.28
CA ALA A 63 -29.04 15.28 -12.82
C ALA A 63 -29.60 14.12 -11.96
N PRO A 64 -30.70 13.43 -12.33
CA PRO A 64 -31.19 12.28 -11.56
C PRO A 64 -30.22 11.08 -11.52
N LEU A 65 -29.51 10.81 -12.62
CA LEU A 65 -28.52 9.73 -12.66
C LEU A 65 -27.30 10.04 -11.80
N LEU A 66 -26.90 11.31 -11.73
CA LEU A 66 -25.80 11.74 -10.87
C LEU A 66 -26.12 11.56 -9.39
N VAL A 67 -27.33 11.89 -8.96
CA VAL A 67 -27.77 11.70 -7.58
C VAL A 67 -27.69 10.22 -7.21
N LEU A 68 -28.25 9.33 -8.05
CA LEU A 68 -28.25 7.88 -7.79
C LEU A 68 -26.82 7.30 -7.72
N ILE A 69 -25.95 7.71 -8.64
CA ILE A 69 -24.54 7.24 -8.63
C ILE A 69 -23.82 7.72 -7.37
N ASN A 70 -24.06 8.96 -6.93
CA ASN A 70 -23.46 9.48 -5.70
C ASN A 70 -23.97 8.74 -4.46
N GLU A 71 -25.27 8.41 -4.40
CA GLU A 71 -25.86 7.62 -3.32
C GLU A 71 -25.23 6.22 -3.27
N ILE A 72 -25.19 5.51 -4.39
CA ILE A 72 -24.57 4.17 -4.48
C ILE A 72 -23.08 4.24 -4.12
N SER A 73 -22.37 5.26 -4.59
CA SER A 73 -20.94 5.42 -4.27
C SER A 73 -20.73 5.64 -2.77
N LYS A 74 -21.61 6.42 -2.13
CA LYS A 74 -21.58 6.66 -0.69
C LYS A 74 -21.88 5.39 0.10
N GLU A 75 -22.90 4.64 -0.29
CA GLU A 75 -23.23 3.36 0.34
C GLU A 75 -22.10 2.36 0.20
N LEU A 76 -21.51 2.24 -1.00
CA LEU A 76 -20.38 1.35 -1.24
C LEU A 76 -19.15 1.73 -0.41
N GLN A 77 -18.84 3.02 -0.29
CA GLN A 77 -17.77 3.52 0.56
C GLN A 77 -18.02 3.19 2.04
N GLN A 78 -19.27 3.34 2.49
CA GLN A 78 -19.65 3.00 3.85
C GLN A 78 -19.50 1.50 4.10
N GLU A 79 -20.02 0.64 3.22
CA GLU A 79 -19.90 -0.81 3.33
C GLU A 79 -18.44 -1.27 3.33
N ALA A 80 -17.60 -0.69 2.47
CA ALA A 80 -16.16 -0.99 2.44
C ALA A 80 -15.48 -0.58 3.74
N THR A 81 -15.83 0.60 4.28
CA THR A 81 -15.29 1.08 5.56
C THR A 81 -15.72 0.19 6.72
N ASP A 82 -16.98 -0.25 6.74
CA ASP A 82 -17.51 -1.12 7.78
C ASP A 82 -16.86 -2.52 7.74
N LYS A 83 -16.66 -3.09 6.55
CA LYS A 83 -15.89 -4.33 6.37
C LYS A 83 -14.44 -4.18 6.83
N LEU A 84 -13.81 -3.05 6.52
CA LEU A 84 -12.44 -2.78 6.97
C LEU A 84 -12.37 -2.71 8.50
N ARG A 85 -13.26 -1.95 9.15
CA ARG A 85 -13.32 -1.89 10.63
C ARG A 85 -13.59 -3.27 11.25
N ALA A 86 -14.46 -4.08 10.64
CA ALA A 86 -14.73 -5.43 11.11
C ALA A 86 -13.50 -6.34 10.98
N ALA A 87 -12.71 -6.20 9.92
CA ALA A 87 -11.45 -6.92 9.76
C ALA A 87 -10.38 -6.46 10.76
N GLU A 88 -10.24 -5.15 10.96
CA GLU A 88 -9.30 -4.56 11.92
C GLU A 88 -9.60 -4.97 13.36
N THR A 89 -10.87 -4.99 13.76
CA THR A 89 -11.28 -5.43 15.09
C THR A 89 -11.02 -6.91 15.33
N LYS A 90 -11.31 -7.78 14.35
CA LYS A 90 -10.96 -9.21 14.41
C LYS A 90 -9.46 -9.42 14.52
N PHE A 91 -8.69 -8.75 13.67
CA PHE A 91 -7.24 -8.85 13.69
C PHE A 91 -6.64 -8.35 15.01
N ALA A 92 -7.16 -7.26 15.57
CA ALA A 92 -6.72 -6.76 16.87
C ALA A 92 -7.01 -7.77 17.99
N LEU A 93 -8.17 -8.43 17.96
CA LEU A 93 -8.53 -9.47 18.92
C LEU A 93 -7.58 -10.68 18.82
N GLU A 94 -7.39 -11.22 17.60
CA GLU A 94 -6.48 -12.36 17.36
C GLU A 94 -5.04 -12.03 17.78
N LYS A 95 -4.58 -10.82 17.48
CA LYS A 95 -3.24 -10.36 17.89
C LYS A 95 -3.10 -10.32 19.41
N ASN A 96 -4.12 -9.86 20.12
CA ASN A 96 -4.09 -9.82 21.59
C ASN A 96 -4.11 -11.23 22.18
N GLN A 97 -4.95 -12.13 21.65
CA GLN A 97 -4.99 -13.53 22.08
C GLN A 97 -3.64 -14.23 21.87
N LEU A 98 -3.04 -14.08 20.69
CA LEU A 98 -1.71 -14.64 20.40
C LEU A 98 -0.62 -14.04 21.30
N ALA A 99 -0.73 -12.76 21.66
CA ALA A 99 0.21 -12.12 22.57
C ALA A 99 0.09 -12.69 24.00
N GLU A 100 -1.13 -12.92 24.47
CA GLU A 100 -1.40 -13.57 25.77
C GLU A 100 -0.87 -15.01 25.78
N GLU A 101 -1.21 -15.83 24.79
CA GLU A 101 -0.71 -17.20 24.65
C GLU A 101 0.83 -17.25 24.62
N LEU A 102 1.47 -16.30 23.96
CA LEU A 102 2.93 -16.22 23.89
C LEU A 102 3.55 -15.85 25.23
N ILE A 103 2.90 -14.99 26.03
CA ILE A 103 3.35 -14.66 27.39
C ILE A 103 3.22 -15.90 28.29
N GLU A 104 2.09 -16.61 28.22
CA GLU A 104 1.87 -17.85 28.97
C GLU A 104 2.86 -18.94 28.59
N ALA A 105 3.07 -19.17 27.30
CA ALA A 105 4.05 -20.15 26.83
C ALA A 105 5.48 -19.80 27.29
N ARG A 106 5.84 -18.51 27.31
CA ARG A 106 7.14 -18.06 27.82
C ARG A 106 7.28 -18.28 29.32
N SER A 107 6.24 -18.00 30.11
CA SER A 107 6.29 -18.19 31.56
C SER A 107 6.43 -19.68 31.92
N GLN A 108 5.68 -20.56 31.24
CA GLN A 108 5.80 -22.01 31.38
C GLN A 108 7.20 -22.50 31.01
N ASN A 109 7.77 -21.99 29.90
CA ASN A 109 9.11 -22.38 29.48
C ASN A 109 10.18 -21.96 30.50
N GLU A 110 10.07 -20.75 31.05
CA GLU A 110 10.96 -20.29 32.11
C GLU A 110 10.82 -21.11 33.40
N GLN A 111 9.60 -21.49 33.78
CA GLN A 111 9.38 -22.39 34.92
C GLN A 111 10.03 -23.76 34.69
N LEU A 112 9.78 -24.39 33.54
CA LEU A 112 10.37 -25.68 33.20
C LEU A 112 11.90 -25.63 33.13
N LYS A 113 12.49 -24.51 32.67
CA LYS A 113 13.95 -24.31 32.71
C LYS A 113 14.48 -24.23 34.13
N ARG A 114 13.78 -23.53 35.04
CA ARG A 114 14.17 -23.46 36.46
C ARG A 114 14.13 -24.84 37.10
N GLU A 115 13.02 -25.57 36.96
CA GLU A 115 12.87 -26.93 37.47
C GLU A 115 13.96 -27.87 36.91
N ASN A 116 14.25 -27.80 35.61
CA ASN A 116 15.35 -28.56 35.02
C ASN A 116 16.72 -28.20 35.60
N SER A 117 16.98 -26.92 35.88
CA SER A 117 18.25 -26.49 36.47
C SER A 117 18.40 -26.99 37.91
N GLU A 118 17.33 -26.96 38.70
CA GLU A 118 17.30 -27.45 40.07
C GLU A 118 17.52 -28.96 40.12
N LEU A 119 16.84 -29.72 39.26
CA LEU A 119 17.01 -31.16 39.15
C LEU A 119 18.44 -31.53 38.75
N LYS A 120 19.04 -30.80 37.79
CA LYS A 120 20.44 -31.00 37.40
C LYS A 120 21.40 -30.78 38.57
N LEU A 121 21.20 -29.72 39.36
CA LEU A 121 22.01 -29.47 40.56
C LEU A 121 21.87 -30.59 41.60
N LEU A 122 20.64 -31.10 41.80
CA LEU A 122 20.38 -32.18 42.75
C LEU A 122 21.06 -33.50 42.33
N ILE A 123 21.03 -33.82 41.03
CA ILE A 123 21.72 -34.97 40.46
C ILE A 123 23.24 -34.82 40.66
N GLN A 124 23.81 -33.65 40.36
CA GLN A 124 25.24 -33.42 40.50
C GLN A 124 25.71 -33.55 41.95
N LYS A 125 24.95 -33.01 42.92
CA LYS A 125 25.23 -33.19 44.35
C LYS A 125 25.23 -34.66 44.78
N LYS A 126 24.30 -35.48 44.26
CA LYS A 126 24.26 -36.92 44.54
C LYS A 126 25.46 -37.66 43.95
N GLN A 127 25.91 -37.27 42.75
CA GLN A 127 27.07 -37.88 42.09
C GLN A 127 28.40 -37.57 42.78
N THR A 128 28.55 -36.40 43.40
CA THR A 128 29.76 -36.02 44.15
C THR A 128 29.85 -36.59 45.57
N ALA A 129 28.77 -37.21 46.07
CA ALA A 129 28.69 -37.73 47.43
C ALA A 129 28.98 -39.25 47.52
N ILE A 130 29.37 -39.88 46.42
CA ILE A 130 29.80 -41.28 46.28
C ILE A 130 31.30 -41.26 45.98
#